data_AF-R9K510-F1
#
_entry.id   AF-R9K510-F1
#
_cell.length_a   1.000
_cell.length_b   1.000
_cell.length_c   1.000
_cell.angle_alpha   90.00
_cell.angle_beta   90.00
_cell.angle_gamma   90.00
#
_symmetry.space_group_name_H-M   'P 1'
#
loop_
_entity.id
_entity.type
_entity.pdbx_description
1 polymer ?
#
loop_
_entity_poly.entity_id
_entity_poly.type
_entity_poly.pdbx_seq_one_letter_code
_entity_poly.pdbx_strand_id
1 'polypeptide(L)'
;MKCPKCGEELRRSKKDSNYGLCDKCRKKFKLVDDYDEDDYEEDHDMVKKREGKKDNVKTTIKGKEKKKGGGIIKSIIIAVIALVLICALFGNSNDKSDDSTKQANTQADPDTQNVTSDNVSKSEPESEQTDSQPSEEAEEHYEVDLSAGNYTAGVDIPVGTYNLVATGGSGNVSSSNMFSGGLNEVMGNPADEYSIDSFSGLKMDDGIVLTLGGTVTLHLVSENAKLGGMTARSAADATPIDLGAGNYTCGNDFPPGTYNVVATGGNGNVNSDNMFSGGLNEIMGTTNDGLSIAHYNNAVFENGNTLSISGTSVQLIPVGE
;
A
#
# COMPACT_ATOMS: atom_id res chain seq x y z
N MET A 1 -41.89 -1.25 13.23
CA MET A 1 -41.41 -0.90 11.86
C MET A 1 -42.56 -0.98 10.86
N LYS A 2 -42.68 0.00 9.95
CA LYS A 2 -43.68 0.02 8.87
C LYS A 2 -43.12 -0.60 7.58
N CYS A 3 -43.97 -1.19 6.76
CA CYS A 3 -43.62 -1.74 5.47
C CYS A 3 -43.15 -0.61 4.54
N PRO A 4 -41.92 -0.67 4.00
CA PRO A 4 -41.39 0.40 3.15
C PRO A 4 -42.12 0.53 1.80
N LYS A 5 -42.98 -0.44 1.45
CA LYS A 5 -43.73 -0.44 0.18
C LYS A 5 -45.16 0.08 0.28
N CYS A 6 -45.83 -0.16 1.40
CA CYS A 6 -47.25 0.20 1.55
C CYS A 6 -47.57 0.96 2.83
N GLY A 7 -46.57 1.24 3.68
CA GLY A 7 -46.71 2.01 4.92
C GLY A 7 -47.41 1.30 6.07
N GLU A 8 -47.90 0.08 5.87
CA GLU A 8 -48.63 -0.69 6.88
C GLU A 8 -47.68 -1.35 7.89
N GLU A 9 -48.12 -1.54 9.14
CA GLU A 9 -47.26 -2.14 10.16
C GLU A 9 -46.86 -3.57 9.81
N LEU A 10 -45.59 -3.89 10.04
CA LEU A 10 -45.07 -5.23 9.84
C LEU A 10 -45.37 -6.09 11.07
N ARG A 11 -45.97 -7.26 10.85
CA ARG A 11 -46.16 -8.26 11.91
C ARG A 11 -44.89 -9.09 12.09
N ARG A 12 -44.36 -9.19 13.31
CA ARG A 12 -43.14 -9.98 13.58
C ARG A 12 -43.36 -11.46 13.25
N SER A 13 -42.38 -12.08 12.59
CA SER A 13 -42.46 -13.48 12.18
C SER A 13 -42.28 -14.42 13.38
N LYS A 14 -43.12 -15.46 13.45
CA LYS A 14 -43.04 -16.49 14.48
C LYS A 14 -41.92 -17.52 14.24
N LYS A 15 -41.40 -17.59 13.03
CA LYS A 15 -40.32 -18.53 12.64
C LYS A 15 -38.93 -17.91 12.75
N ASP A 16 -38.85 -16.59 12.64
CA ASP A 16 -37.60 -15.84 12.73
C ASP A 16 -37.95 -14.44 13.22
N SER A 17 -37.54 -14.13 14.45
CA SER A 17 -37.86 -12.86 15.11
C SER A 17 -37.23 -11.67 14.39
N ASN A 18 -36.17 -11.85 13.60
CA ASN A 18 -35.44 -10.78 12.92
C ASN A 18 -36.14 -10.27 11.66
N TYR A 19 -37.33 -10.80 11.34
CA TYR A 19 -38.10 -10.40 10.16
C TYR A 19 -39.54 -10.02 10.50
N GLY A 20 -40.00 -8.95 9.84
CA GLY A 20 -41.39 -8.52 9.80
C GLY A 20 -42.07 -8.97 8.50
N LEU A 21 -43.33 -9.36 8.59
CA LEU A 21 -44.16 -9.76 7.45
C LEU A 21 -45.20 -8.67 7.19
N CYS A 22 -45.30 -8.21 5.95
CA CYS A 22 -46.38 -7.35 5.51
C CYS A 22 -47.51 -8.21 4.96
N ASP A 23 -48.66 -8.22 5.62
CA ASP A 23 -49.79 -9.05 5.21
C ASP A 23 -50.44 -8.51 3.90
N LYS A 24 -50.34 -7.21 3.62
CA LYS A 24 -50.81 -6.58 2.36
C LYS A 24 -49.88 -6.84 1.16
N CYS A 25 -48.57 -6.64 1.33
CA CYS A 25 -47.60 -6.89 0.26
C CYS A 25 -47.18 -8.36 0.13
N ARG A 26 -47.52 -9.20 1.11
CA ARG A 26 -47.10 -10.61 1.23
C ARG A 26 -45.59 -10.80 1.07
N LYS A 27 -44.81 -9.87 1.61
CA LYS A 27 -43.33 -9.87 1.59
C LYS A 27 -42.77 -9.78 3.00
N LYS A 28 -41.59 -10.38 3.19
CA LYS A 28 -40.81 -10.33 4.43
C LYS A 28 -39.75 -9.23 4.34
N PHE A 29 -39.51 -8.54 5.45
CA PHE A 29 -38.53 -7.47 5.57
C PHE A 29 -37.71 -7.71 6.84
N LYS A 30 -36.40 -7.48 6.77
CA LYS A 30 -35.54 -7.63 7.95
C LYS A 30 -35.81 -6.46 8.89
N LEU A 31 -36.09 -6.76 10.15
CA LEU A 31 -36.15 -5.77 11.20
C LEU A 31 -34.70 -5.46 11.57
N VAL A 32 -34.29 -4.22 11.38
CA VAL A 32 -33.06 -3.70 11.99
C VAL A 32 -33.52 -3.25 13.37
N ASP A 33 -33.03 -3.91 14.40
CA ASP A 33 -33.17 -3.40 15.75
C ASP A 33 -32.17 -2.23 15.82
N ASP A 34 -32.67 -1.03 16.06
CA ASP A 34 -31.83 0.15 16.25
C ASP A 34 -30.90 -0.14 17.44
N TYR A 35 -29.59 -0.07 17.22
CA TYR A 35 -28.59 -0.34 18.25
C TYR A 35 -28.69 0.76 19.31
N ASP A 36 -29.04 0.39 20.54
CA ASP A 36 -28.86 1.25 21.70
C ASP A 36 -27.36 1.43 21.94
N GLU A 37 -26.87 2.66 21.74
CA GLU A 37 -25.70 3.19 22.46
C GLU A 37 -25.97 3.07 23.97
N ASP A 38 -24.92 2.80 24.75
CA ASP A 38 -24.83 2.82 26.22
C ASP A 38 -24.59 1.43 26.85
N ASP A 39 -23.32 1.00 26.94
CA ASP A 39 -22.82 0.35 28.18
C ASP A 39 -21.26 0.35 28.23
N TYR A 40 -20.70 1.43 28.78
CA TYR A 40 -19.37 1.40 29.39
C TYR A 40 -19.58 1.21 30.90
N GLU A 41 -19.42 0.00 31.41
CA GLU A 41 -19.14 -0.22 32.82
C GLU A 41 -17.90 -1.11 32.99
N GLU A 42 -16.86 -0.51 33.57
CA GLU A 42 -15.79 -1.20 34.28
C GLU A 42 -16.40 -2.03 35.41
N ASP A 43 -15.96 -3.28 35.61
CA ASP A 43 -15.77 -3.70 37.00
C ASP A 43 -14.79 -4.86 37.20
N HIS A 44 -14.05 -4.68 38.28
CA HIS A 44 -12.93 -5.46 38.79
C HIS A 44 -13.35 -6.81 39.41
N ASP A 45 -12.38 -7.73 39.42
CA ASP A 45 -12.18 -8.81 40.40
C ASP A 45 -13.32 -9.79 40.70
N MET A 46 -13.10 -11.09 40.40
CA MET A 46 -13.24 -12.17 41.41
C MET A 46 -12.41 -13.40 41.05
N VAL A 47 -11.29 -13.57 41.75
CA VAL A 47 -10.59 -14.84 41.96
C VAL A 47 -11.45 -15.75 42.85
N LYS A 48 -11.87 -16.92 42.36
CA LYS A 48 -12.17 -18.08 43.22
C LYS A 48 -11.70 -19.41 42.60
N LYS A 49 -10.67 -19.97 43.24
CA LYS A 49 -10.26 -21.39 43.18
C LYS A 49 -11.45 -22.32 43.44
N ARG A 50 -11.49 -23.45 42.72
CA ARG A 50 -12.02 -24.72 43.23
C ARG A 50 -11.29 -25.91 42.60
N GLU A 51 -10.77 -26.78 43.46
CA GLU A 51 -10.03 -28.00 43.15
C GLU A 51 -10.97 -29.19 42.89
N GLY A 52 -10.57 -30.05 41.94
CA GLY A 52 -10.55 -31.52 42.03
C GLY A 52 -11.86 -32.33 42.07
N LYS A 53 -12.13 -33.08 40.99
CA LYS A 53 -12.42 -34.54 41.08
C LYS A 53 -12.21 -35.24 39.73
N LYS A 54 -11.43 -36.33 39.74
CA LYS A 54 -11.21 -37.27 38.63
C LYS A 54 -12.34 -38.28 38.60
N ASP A 55 -12.86 -38.60 37.41
CA ASP A 55 -13.50 -39.88 37.11
C ASP A 55 -13.31 -40.23 35.62
N ASN A 56 -12.94 -41.49 35.37
CA ASN A 56 -12.67 -42.09 34.06
C ASN A 56 -13.96 -42.56 33.37
N VAL A 57 -14.22 -42.15 32.13
CA VAL A 57 -15.09 -42.90 31.19
C VAL A 57 -14.52 -42.83 29.77
N LYS A 58 -14.38 -44.01 29.15
CA LYS A 58 -13.88 -44.24 27.79
C LYS A 58 -15.03 -44.12 26.77
N THR A 59 -14.64 -43.86 25.52
CA THR A 59 -15.33 -44.08 24.22
C THR A 59 -16.49 -43.17 23.79
N THR A 60 -16.28 -42.34 22.77
CA THR A 60 -16.63 -42.62 21.35
C THR A 60 -16.42 -41.36 20.50
N ILE A 61 -15.67 -41.51 19.39
CA ILE A 61 -15.44 -40.47 18.38
C ILE A 61 -16.72 -40.25 17.58
N LYS A 62 -17.23 -39.01 17.53
CA LYS A 62 -18.10 -38.50 16.47
C LYS A 62 -17.61 -37.11 16.05
N GLY A 63 -17.41 -36.96 14.74
CA GLY A 63 -16.77 -35.81 14.11
C GLY A 63 -17.48 -34.48 14.39
N LYS A 64 -16.69 -33.42 14.53
CA LYS A 64 -17.17 -32.04 14.52
C LYS A 64 -17.05 -31.49 13.10
N GLU A 65 -18.19 -31.17 12.50
CA GLU A 65 -18.26 -30.33 11.30
C GLU A 65 -17.75 -28.91 11.64
N LYS A 66 -16.84 -28.40 10.81
CA LYS A 66 -16.33 -27.03 10.88
C LYS A 66 -17.45 -26.05 10.47
N LYS A 67 -17.86 -25.17 11.38
CA LYS A 67 -18.63 -23.95 11.03
C LYS A 67 -17.65 -22.88 10.53
N LYS A 68 -17.93 -22.36 9.32
CA LYS A 68 -17.18 -21.28 8.65
C LYS A 68 -17.38 -19.95 9.41
N GLY A 69 -16.30 -19.37 9.90
CA GLY A 69 -16.26 -18.02 10.47
C GLY A 69 -15.96 -17.00 9.38
N GLY A 70 -17.00 -16.38 8.81
CA GLY A 70 -16.88 -15.34 7.77
C GLY A 70 -17.20 -13.92 8.26
N GLY A 71 -17.23 -13.69 9.58
CA GLY A 71 -17.68 -12.44 10.17
C GLY A 71 -16.58 -11.41 10.46
N ILE A 72 -15.35 -11.86 10.74
CA ILE A 72 -14.27 -10.96 11.21
C ILE A 72 -13.49 -10.35 10.03
N ILE A 73 -13.35 -11.09 8.93
CA ILE A 73 -12.55 -10.69 7.75
C ILE A 73 -13.17 -9.48 7.03
N LYS A 74 -14.51 -9.42 6.94
CA LYS A 74 -15.21 -8.31 6.27
C LYS A 74 -15.07 -6.99 7.03
N SER A 75 -14.99 -7.03 8.36
CA SER A 75 -14.88 -5.83 9.19
C SER A 75 -13.51 -5.18 9.14
N ILE A 76 -12.43 -5.96 8.96
CA ILE A 76 -11.05 -5.45 8.87
C ILE A 76 -10.85 -4.70 7.54
N ILE A 77 -11.31 -5.29 6.42
CA ILE A 77 -11.20 -4.68 5.09
C ILE A 77 -11.96 -3.35 5.03
N ILE A 78 -13.18 -3.30 5.59
CA ILE A 78 -13.99 -2.07 5.63
C ILE A 78 -13.36 -1.00 6.52
N ALA A 79 -12.73 -1.38 7.64
CA ALA A 79 -12.07 -0.43 8.55
C ALA A 79 -10.84 0.24 7.93
N VAL A 80 -10.06 -0.50 7.13
CA VAL A 80 -8.90 0.06 6.39
C VAL A 80 -9.35 1.02 5.29
N ILE A 81 -10.41 0.67 4.55
CA ILE A 81 -10.98 1.55 3.51
C ILE A 81 -11.50 2.87 4.10
N ALA A 82 -12.16 2.83 5.27
CA ALA A 82 -12.68 4.03 5.93
C ALA A 82 -11.57 4.94 6.48
N LEU A 83 -10.45 4.38 6.95
CA LEU A 83 -9.32 5.15 7.49
C LEU A 83 -8.62 5.99 6.40
N VAL A 84 -8.50 5.45 5.18
CA VAL A 84 -7.87 6.12 4.03
C VAL A 84 -8.68 7.32 3.55
N LEU A 85 -10.02 7.25 3.59
CA LEU A 85 -10.88 8.37 3.20
C LEU A 85 -10.86 9.53 4.21
N ILE A 86 -10.59 9.26 5.48
CA ILE A 86 -10.55 10.29 6.54
C ILE A 86 -9.23 11.07 6.50
N CYS A 87 -8.10 10.43 6.17
CA CYS A 87 -6.80 11.11 6.06
C CYS A 87 -6.71 12.05 4.85
N ALA A 88 -7.47 11.82 3.78
CA ALA A 88 -7.51 12.70 2.60
C ALA A 88 -8.23 14.03 2.85
N LEU A 89 -9.01 14.17 3.92
CA LEU A 89 -9.75 15.39 4.24
C LEU A 89 -9.05 16.30 5.26
N PHE A 90 -7.96 15.86 5.89
CA PHE A 90 -7.23 16.63 6.91
C PHE A 90 -5.71 16.57 6.69
N GLY A 91 -5.25 16.94 5.48
CA GLY A 91 -3.87 17.34 5.27
C GLY A 91 -3.63 18.77 5.78
N ASN A 92 -3.13 18.91 7.00
CA ASN A 92 -2.74 20.21 7.59
C ASN A 92 -1.50 20.77 6.87
N SER A 93 -1.64 21.94 6.26
CA SER A 93 -0.53 22.76 5.78
C SER A 93 0.23 23.39 6.96
N ASN A 94 1.55 23.26 6.97
CA ASN A 94 2.44 24.07 7.79
C ASN A 94 3.70 24.40 6.98
N ASP A 95 3.60 25.42 6.13
CA ASP A 95 4.77 26.11 5.58
C ASP A 95 5.14 27.27 6.52
N LYS A 96 6.40 27.30 6.96
CA LYS A 96 7.06 28.53 7.41
C LYS A 96 8.33 28.70 6.60
N SER A 97 8.25 29.60 5.63
CA SER A 97 9.39 30.22 4.95
C SER A 97 9.79 31.46 5.76
N ASP A 98 11.04 31.53 6.21
CA ASP A 98 11.64 32.79 6.68
C ASP A 98 12.55 33.33 5.57
N ASP A 99 12.06 34.32 4.82
CA ASP A 99 12.89 35.27 4.07
C ASP A 99 13.05 36.54 4.92
N SER A 100 14.28 37.02 5.05
CA SER A 100 14.59 38.29 5.71
C SER A 100 15.49 39.10 4.81
N THR A 101 14.82 39.92 3.99
CA THR A 101 15.39 41.08 3.33
C THR A 101 15.93 42.08 4.37
N LYS A 102 17.17 42.55 4.21
CA LYS A 102 17.61 43.82 4.80
C LYS A 102 18.11 44.75 3.70
N GLN A 103 17.34 45.81 3.50
CA GLN A 103 17.69 47.01 2.76
C GLN A 103 18.81 47.79 3.48
N ALA A 104 19.71 48.39 2.70
CA ALA A 104 20.26 49.71 3.02
C ALA A 104 20.60 50.43 1.72
N ASN A 105 19.98 51.59 1.55
CA ASN A 105 20.08 52.52 0.43
C ASN A 105 21.09 53.63 0.80
N THR A 106 21.90 54.13 -0.14
CA THR A 106 22.53 55.47 -0.07
C THR A 106 22.85 55.95 -1.50
N GLN A 107 22.71 57.26 -1.69
CA GLN A 107 22.30 57.98 -2.91
C GLN A 107 23.37 59.00 -3.36
N ALA A 108 23.38 59.31 -4.67
CA ALA A 108 23.92 60.50 -5.38
C ALA A 108 25.46 60.69 -5.43
N ASP A 109 26.13 61.24 -6.45
CA ASP A 109 25.77 62.10 -7.60
C ASP A 109 26.89 62.01 -8.71
N PRO A 110 27.05 62.88 -9.74
CA PRO A 110 27.21 62.49 -11.15
C PRO A 110 28.50 63.01 -11.86
N ASP A 111 28.83 62.51 -13.06
CA ASP A 111 29.45 63.26 -14.20
C ASP A 111 29.80 62.25 -15.32
N THR A 112 29.16 62.27 -16.50
CA THR A 112 29.39 63.07 -17.73
C THR A 112 30.54 62.57 -18.64
N GLN A 113 30.23 62.55 -19.95
CA GLN A 113 31.05 62.47 -21.19
C GLN A 113 31.13 61.07 -21.84
N ASN A 114 30.40 60.77 -22.92
CA ASN A 114 30.33 61.30 -24.30
C ASN A 114 31.37 60.66 -25.25
N VAL A 115 30.93 60.46 -26.51
CA VAL A 115 31.69 60.09 -27.74
C VAL A 115 31.98 58.60 -27.92
N THR A 116 31.92 57.93 -29.07
CA THR A 116 31.22 58.01 -30.37
C THR A 116 31.44 56.63 -31.02
N SER A 117 30.56 56.26 -31.95
CA SER A 117 30.65 55.18 -32.93
C SER A 117 32.06 54.71 -33.32
N ASP A 118 32.22 53.39 -33.49
CA ASP A 118 32.82 52.85 -34.71
C ASP A 118 32.36 51.41 -34.98
N ASN A 119 32.07 51.17 -36.24
CA ASN A 119 31.48 49.98 -36.83
C ASN A 119 32.60 49.26 -37.59
N VAL A 120 33.01 48.05 -37.20
CA VAL A 120 33.90 47.19 -37.99
C VAL A 120 33.48 45.74 -37.85
N SER A 121 32.90 45.19 -38.92
CA SER A 121 32.76 43.75 -39.17
C SER A 121 34.13 43.07 -39.18
N LYS A 122 34.26 41.95 -38.45
CA LYS A 122 35.15 40.85 -38.87
C LYS A 122 34.78 39.51 -38.21
N SER A 123 34.26 38.62 -39.06
CA SER A 123 34.42 37.16 -39.09
C SER A 123 34.20 36.34 -37.80
N GLU A 124 33.16 35.53 -37.84
CA GLU A 124 32.97 34.29 -37.07
C GLU A 124 34.21 33.38 -37.12
N PRO A 125 34.43 32.61 -36.05
CA PRO A 125 34.68 31.19 -36.16
C PRO A 125 33.45 30.41 -35.67
N GLU A 126 32.97 29.58 -36.57
CA GLU A 126 32.05 28.47 -36.41
C GLU A 126 32.33 27.70 -35.11
N SER A 127 31.52 27.93 -34.08
CA SER A 127 31.49 27.06 -32.89
C SER A 127 30.52 25.93 -33.20
N GLU A 128 31.08 24.73 -33.33
CA GLU A 128 30.36 23.46 -33.43
C GLU A 128 29.23 23.41 -32.39
N GLN A 129 27.99 23.55 -32.86
CA GLN A 129 26.84 23.07 -32.11
C GLN A 129 26.94 21.55 -32.14
N THR A 130 27.45 20.96 -31.07
CA THR A 130 27.07 19.60 -30.69
C THR A 130 25.59 19.63 -30.34
N ASP A 131 24.77 19.47 -31.37
CA ASP A 131 23.37 19.06 -31.26
C ASP A 131 23.37 17.62 -30.72
N SER A 132 23.45 17.49 -29.40
CA SER A 132 23.12 16.25 -28.73
C SER A 132 21.60 16.10 -28.78
N GLN A 133 21.10 15.69 -29.95
CA GLN A 133 19.79 15.07 -30.07
C GLN A 133 19.72 13.99 -28.99
N PRO A 134 18.76 14.02 -28.04
CA PRO A 134 18.53 12.89 -27.16
C PRO A 134 18.37 11.67 -28.07
N SER A 135 19.24 10.68 -27.93
CA SER A 135 18.99 9.40 -28.56
C SER A 135 17.65 8.93 -28.04
N GLU A 136 16.60 8.96 -28.87
CA GLU A 136 15.32 8.35 -28.51
C GLU A 136 15.64 6.91 -28.14
N GLU A 137 15.52 6.61 -26.85
CA GLU A 137 15.74 5.26 -26.35
C GLU A 137 14.78 4.33 -27.08
N ALA A 138 15.32 3.21 -27.58
CA ALA A 138 14.53 2.23 -28.30
C ALA A 138 13.39 1.71 -27.40
N GLU A 139 12.18 1.70 -27.95
CA GLU A 139 11.01 1.08 -27.33
C GLU A 139 10.97 -0.41 -27.72
N GLU A 140 10.83 -1.28 -26.73
CA GLU A 140 10.90 -2.73 -26.90
C GLU A 140 9.79 -3.46 -26.13
N HIS A 141 9.51 -4.70 -26.53
CA HIS A 141 8.62 -5.58 -25.77
C HIS A 141 9.30 -6.04 -24.48
N TYR A 142 8.56 -5.97 -23.37
CA TYR A 142 9.03 -6.41 -22.05
C TYR A 142 7.89 -7.04 -21.26
N GLU A 143 8.20 -8.12 -20.55
CA GLU A 143 7.27 -8.80 -19.66
C GLU A 143 7.95 -9.17 -18.33
N VAL A 144 7.18 -9.18 -17.24
CA VAL A 144 7.68 -9.54 -15.91
C VAL A 144 6.55 -10.07 -15.02
N ASP A 145 6.86 -11.06 -14.19
CA ASP A 145 5.99 -11.53 -13.12
C ASP A 145 6.41 -10.92 -11.78
N LEU A 146 5.45 -10.32 -11.07
CA LEU A 146 5.67 -9.63 -9.80
C LEU A 146 4.84 -10.25 -8.67
N SER A 147 5.36 -10.15 -7.45
CA SER A 147 4.66 -10.47 -6.20
C SER A 147 4.66 -9.24 -5.28
N ALA A 148 4.31 -9.38 -4.01
CA ALA A 148 4.24 -8.25 -3.09
C ALA A 148 5.57 -7.46 -3.03
N GLY A 149 5.47 -6.13 -3.03
CA GLY A 149 6.62 -5.24 -3.01
C GLY A 149 6.38 -3.86 -3.63
N ASN A 150 7.42 -3.04 -3.64
CA ASN A 150 7.46 -1.71 -4.25
C ASN A 150 8.39 -1.69 -5.46
N TYR A 151 7.88 -1.44 -6.65
CA TYR A 151 8.65 -1.49 -7.89
C TYR A 151 8.69 -0.13 -8.56
N THR A 152 9.90 0.41 -8.74
CA THR A 152 10.10 1.75 -9.30
C THR A 152 10.40 1.66 -10.79
N ALA A 153 9.64 2.41 -11.60
CA ALA A 153 9.90 2.59 -13.01
C ALA A 153 11.27 3.24 -13.25
N GLY A 154 12.02 2.74 -14.23
CA GLY A 154 13.40 3.16 -14.48
C GLY A 154 14.45 2.45 -13.61
N VAL A 155 14.02 1.66 -12.61
CA VAL A 155 14.92 0.95 -11.68
C VAL A 155 14.62 -0.56 -11.67
N ASP A 156 13.41 -0.91 -11.26
CA ASP A 156 12.95 -2.29 -11.12
C ASP A 156 12.22 -2.78 -12.38
N ILE A 157 11.49 -1.87 -13.01
CA ILE A 157 10.68 -2.09 -14.21
C ILE A 157 11.05 -0.97 -15.20
N PRO A 158 11.25 -1.24 -16.49
CA PRO A 158 11.48 -0.19 -17.48
C PRO A 158 10.37 0.85 -17.52
N VAL A 159 10.71 2.07 -17.96
CA VAL A 159 9.70 3.08 -18.26
C VAL A 159 8.85 2.62 -19.43
N GLY A 160 7.53 2.73 -19.34
CA GLY A 160 6.63 2.25 -20.40
C GLY A 160 5.16 2.33 -20.03
N THR A 161 4.31 1.80 -20.91
CA THR A 161 2.88 1.60 -20.65
C THR A 161 2.57 0.12 -20.56
N TYR A 162 1.93 -0.30 -19.46
CA TYR A 162 1.79 -1.70 -19.09
C TYR A 162 0.33 -2.18 -19.06
N ASN A 163 0.13 -3.40 -19.53
CA ASN A 163 -1.05 -4.20 -19.27
C ASN A 163 -0.73 -5.21 -18.16
N LEU A 164 -1.59 -5.29 -17.16
CA LEU A 164 -1.45 -6.11 -15.96
C LEU A 164 -2.52 -7.19 -15.98
N VAL A 165 -2.13 -8.42 -15.64
CA VAL A 165 -3.04 -9.54 -15.42
C VAL A 165 -2.70 -10.20 -14.09
N ALA A 166 -3.68 -10.33 -13.20
CA ALA A 166 -3.52 -11.12 -12.00
C ALA A 166 -3.41 -12.61 -12.34
N THR A 167 -2.34 -13.25 -11.89
CA THR A 167 -2.06 -14.67 -12.13
C THR A 167 -2.37 -15.55 -10.91
N GLY A 168 -2.55 -14.93 -9.74
CA GLY A 168 -2.92 -15.63 -8.51
C GLY A 168 -3.14 -14.67 -7.35
N GLY A 169 -3.73 -15.21 -6.28
CA GLY A 169 -3.94 -14.51 -5.00
C GLY A 169 -4.89 -13.32 -5.11
N SER A 170 -4.83 -12.44 -4.11
CA SER A 170 -5.58 -11.19 -4.07
C SER A 170 -4.88 -10.16 -3.18
N GLY A 171 -5.00 -8.89 -3.53
CA GLY A 171 -4.32 -7.81 -2.83
C GLY A 171 -4.56 -6.43 -3.44
N ASN A 172 -4.14 -5.40 -2.70
CA ASN A 172 -4.18 -4.02 -3.20
C ASN A 172 -3.02 -3.83 -4.18
N VAL A 173 -3.31 -3.22 -5.33
CA VAL A 173 -2.33 -2.82 -6.32
C VAL A 173 -2.53 -1.35 -6.60
N SER A 174 -1.51 -0.55 -6.35
CA SER A 174 -1.59 0.89 -6.53
C SER A 174 -0.31 1.45 -7.15
N SER A 175 -0.40 2.61 -7.79
CA SER A 175 0.77 3.34 -8.25
C SER A 175 0.81 4.77 -7.74
N SER A 176 2.01 5.32 -7.60
CA SER A 176 2.20 6.69 -7.05
C SER A 176 1.56 7.78 -7.92
N ASN A 177 1.27 7.50 -9.18
CA ASN A 177 0.52 8.37 -10.10
C ASN A 177 -0.98 8.05 -10.20
N MET A 178 -1.62 7.48 -9.16
CA MET A 178 -3.02 7.04 -9.20
C MET A 178 -4.04 8.07 -9.75
N PHE A 179 -3.73 9.37 -9.65
CA PHE A 179 -4.60 10.46 -10.15
C PHE A 179 -4.25 10.96 -11.57
N SER A 180 -3.18 10.46 -12.19
CA SER A 180 -2.65 10.96 -13.47
C SER A 180 -2.22 9.82 -14.41
N GLY A 181 -3.04 8.78 -14.52
CA GLY A 181 -2.78 7.61 -15.38
C GLY A 181 -2.24 6.38 -14.66
N GLY A 182 -2.30 6.40 -13.33
CA GLY A 182 -1.97 5.28 -12.46
C GLY A 182 -3.15 4.36 -12.14
N LEU A 183 -2.94 3.54 -11.12
CA LEU A 183 -3.82 2.47 -10.67
C LEU A 183 -4.07 2.60 -9.15
N ASN A 184 -5.27 2.23 -8.71
CA ASN A 184 -5.56 1.97 -7.31
C ASN A 184 -6.74 1.00 -7.23
N GLU A 185 -6.44 -0.29 -7.27
CA GLU A 185 -7.44 -1.35 -7.39
C GLU A 185 -7.13 -2.50 -6.43
N VAL A 186 -8.16 -3.25 -6.06
CA VAL A 186 -7.96 -4.60 -5.54
C VAL A 186 -7.87 -5.52 -6.74
N MET A 187 -6.76 -6.22 -6.91
CA MET A 187 -6.59 -7.19 -7.99
C MET A 187 -6.52 -8.61 -7.43
N GLY A 188 -6.95 -9.60 -8.22
CA GLY A 188 -6.86 -11.00 -7.83
C GLY A 188 -7.27 -11.98 -8.91
N ASN A 189 -6.79 -13.21 -8.77
CA ASN A 189 -7.18 -14.34 -9.62
C ASN A 189 -7.42 -15.60 -8.76
N PRO A 190 -8.66 -16.13 -8.74
CA PRO A 190 -9.84 -15.63 -9.45
C PRO A 190 -10.33 -14.28 -8.89
N ALA A 191 -10.84 -13.41 -9.76
CA ALA A 191 -11.49 -12.18 -9.32
C ALA A 191 -12.84 -12.45 -8.65
N ASP A 192 -13.21 -11.63 -7.65
CA ASP A 192 -14.50 -11.66 -6.98
C ASP A 192 -15.31 -10.36 -7.17
N GLU A 193 -16.31 -10.10 -6.33
CA GLU A 193 -17.15 -8.89 -6.46
C GLU A 193 -16.42 -7.58 -6.06
N TYR A 194 -15.25 -7.67 -5.43
CA TYR A 194 -14.45 -6.54 -4.96
C TYR A 194 -13.11 -6.41 -5.69
N SER A 195 -12.74 -7.36 -6.55
CA SER A 195 -11.46 -7.34 -7.26
C SER A 195 -11.61 -7.43 -8.77
N ILE A 196 -10.63 -6.89 -9.49
CA ILE A 196 -10.46 -7.10 -10.93
C ILE A 196 -9.33 -8.10 -11.20
N ASP A 197 -9.32 -8.74 -12.36
CA ASP A 197 -8.22 -9.65 -12.76
C ASP A 197 -7.25 -9.02 -13.76
N SER A 198 -7.55 -7.83 -14.29
CA SER A 198 -6.76 -7.19 -15.33
C SER A 198 -6.91 -5.68 -15.31
N PHE A 199 -5.84 -4.98 -15.70
CA PHE A 199 -5.81 -3.53 -15.88
C PHE A 199 -4.97 -3.18 -17.10
N SER A 200 -5.42 -2.24 -17.92
CA SER A 200 -4.72 -1.87 -19.16
C SER A 200 -4.27 -0.42 -19.15
N GLY A 201 -3.08 -0.17 -19.67
CA GLY A 201 -2.58 1.18 -19.88
C GLY A 201 -2.01 1.86 -18.63
N LEU A 202 -1.46 1.09 -17.69
CA LEU A 202 -0.73 1.66 -16.55
C LEU A 202 0.48 2.42 -17.07
N LYS A 203 0.52 3.73 -16.84
CA LYS A 203 1.68 4.56 -17.21
C LYS A 203 2.72 4.48 -16.11
N MET A 204 3.88 3.94 -16.44
CA MET A 204 5.05 3.84 -15.57
C MET A 204 6.13 4.78 -16.11
N ASP A 205 5.92 6.09 -15.93
CA ASP A 205 6.95 7.10 -16.19
C ASP A 205 8.10 6.96 -15.17
N ASP A 206 9.28 7.52 -15.46
CA ASP A 206 10.45 7.41 -14.58
C ASP A 206 10.12 7.81 -13.13
N GLY A 207 10.54 6.98 -12.17
CA GLY A 207 10.29 7.18 -10.74
C GLY A 207 8.87 6.85 -10.25
N ILE A 208 7.93 6.45 -11.12
CA ILE A 208 6.63 5.96 -10.67
C ILE A 208 6.80 4.62 -9.94
N VAL A 209 6.19 4.52 -8.75
CA VAL A 209 6.25 3.33 -7.91
C VAL A 209 4.94 2.56 -8.06
N LEU A 210 5.04 1.28 -8.39
CA LEU A 210 3.95 0.30 -8.36
C LEU A 210 4.08 -0.54 -7.08
N THR A 211 3.07 -0.48 -6.23
CA THR A 211 3.00 -1.22 -4.96
C THR A 211 2.00 -2.36 -5.07
N LEU A 212 2.46 -3.58 -4.84
CA LEU A 212 1.65 -4.80 -4.71
C LEU A 212 1.63 -5.19 -3.23
N GLY A 213 0.45 -5.30 -2.64
CA GLY A 213 0.25 -5.81 -1.28
C GLY A 213 -0.50 -7.14 -1.26
N GLY A 214 -0.47 -7.84 -0.12
CA GLY A 214 -1.14 -9.13 0.03
C GLY A 214 -0.62 -10.21 -0.93
N THR A 215 -1.44 -11.22 -1.19
CA THR A 215 -1.00 -12.43 -1.90
C THR A 215 -1.02 -12.32 -3.43
N VAL A 216 -1.35 -11.15 -3.97
CA VAL A 216 -1.52 -10.96 -5.42
C VAL A 216 -0.20 -11.21 -6.16
N THR A 217 -0.28 -11.96 -7.24
CA THR A 217 0.80 -12.05 -8.23
C THR A 217 0.30 -11.51 -9.56
N LEU A 218 1.13 -10.72 -10.24
CA LEU A 218 0.78 -10.08 -11.50
C LEU A 218 1.75 -10.48 -12.59
N HIS A 219 1.23 -10.63 -13.80
CA HIS A 219 2.00 -10.63 -15.05
C HIS A 219 1.83 -9.27 -15.73
N LEU A 220 2.93 -8.60 -15.99
CA LEU A 220 2.99 -7.28 -16.64
C LEU A 220 3.55 -7.43 -18.04
N VAL A 221 2.95 -6.74 -19.01
CA VAL A 221 3.41 -6.69 -20.40
C VAL A 221 3.41 -5.26 -20.89
N SER A 222 4.50 -4.84 -21.52
CA SER A 222 4.60 -3.58 -22.26
C SER A 222 5.16 -3.84 -23.65
N GLU A 223 4.59 -3.18 -24.66
CA GLU A 223 5.09 -3.19 -26.05
C GLU A 223 6.02 -2.00 -26.33
N ASN A 224 6.16 -1.08 -25.37
CA ASN A 224 6.89 0.17 -25.52
C ASN A 224 7.78 0.49 -24.31
N ALA A 225 8.40 -0.55 -23.75
CA ALA A 225 9.31 -0.42 -22.63
C ALA A 225 10.66 0.16 -23.08
N LYS A 226 11.21 1.10 -22.31
CA LYS A 226 12.49 1.75 -22.56
C LYS A 226 13.57 1.12 -21.68
N LEU A 227 14.24 0.11 -22.21
CA LEU A 227 15.26 -0.64 -21.45
C LEU A 227 16.58 0.14 -21.35
N GLY A 228 16.89 1.00 -22.33
CA GLY A 228 18.15 1.73 -22.40
C GLY A 228 18.37 2.75 -21.29
N GLY A 229 17.29 3.29 -20.70
CA GLY A 229 17.33 4.30 -19.64
C GLY A 229 17.27 3.75 -18.21
N MET A 230 17.34 2.43 -18.04
CA MET A 230 17.25 1.82 -16.71
C MET A 230 18.51 2.08 -15.87
N THR A 231 18.30 2.55 -14.65
CA THR A 231 19.30 2.55 -13.56
C THR A 231 18.97 1.40 -12.62
N ALA A 232 19.26 0.18 -13.06
CA ALA A 232 18.94 -1.02 -12.30
C ALA A 232 19.71 -1.07 -10.98
N ARG A 233 19.05 -1.61 -9.95
CA ARG A 233 19.64 -1.80 -8.62
C ARG A 233 20.96 -2.56 -8.71
N SER A 234 21.97 -2.04 -8.03
CA SER A 234 23.24 -2.74 -7.84
C SER A 234 23.10 -3.96 -6.91
N ALA A 235 24.11 -4.83 -6.90
CA ALA A 235 24.20 -5.86 -5.86
C ALA A 235 24.59 -5.17 -4.55
N ALA A 236 23.85 -5.45 -3.47
CA ALA A 236 24.27 -4.99 -2.15
C ALA A 236 25.40 -5.88 -1.62
N ASP A 237 26.49 -5.27 -1.18
CA ASP A 237 27.60 -5.95 -0.48
C ASP A 237 27.34 -6.13 1.02
N ALA A 238 26.09 -5.93 1.48
CA ALA A 238 25.69 -5.97 2.87
C ALA A 238 25.06 -7.32 3.27
N THR A 239 25.37 -7.75 4.49
CA THR A 239 24.83 -9.01 5.04
C THR A 239 23.35 -8.89 5.40
N PRO A 240 22.55 -9.94 5.18
CA PRO A 240 21.18 -9.99 5.68
C PRO A 240 21.10 -9.78 7.21
N ILE A 241 20.00 -9.17 7.67
CA ILE A 241 19.77 -8.80 9.06
C ILE A 241 18.55 -9.56 9.58
N ASP A 242 18.73 -10.42 10.57
CA ASP A 242 17.65 -11.17 11.19
C ASP A 242 16.99 -10.37 12.32
N LEU A 243 15.68 -10.16 12.24
CA LEU A 243 14.88 -9.44 13.22
C LEU A 243 13.72 -10.30 13.73
N GLY A 244 13.58 -10.39 15.05
CA GLY A 244 12.41 -10.99 15.69
C GLY A 244 11.26 -9.98 15.86
N ALA A 245 10.20 -10.39 16.57
CA ALA A 245 9.15 -9.45 16.97
C ALA A 245 9.71 -8.30 17.83
N GLY A 246 9.32 -7.07 17.52
CA GLY A 246 9.84 -5.85 18.14
C GLY A 246 9.58 -4.61 17.29
N ASN A 247 9.99 -3.45 17.81
CA ASN A 247 10.03 -2.18 17.09
C ASN A 247 11.49 -1.77 16.91
N TYR A 248 11.87 -1.47 15.68
CA TYR A 248 13.25 -1.18 15.29
C TYR A 248 13.30 0.16 14.56
N THR A 249 14.26 1.00 14.92
CA THR A 249 14.48 2.30 14.28
C THR A 249 15.62 2.19 13.27
N CYS A 250 15.31 2.47 12.01
CA CYS A 250 16.30 2.55 10.95
C CYS A 250 17.36 3.63 11.26
N GLY A 251 18.63 3.34 10.99
CA GLY A 251 19.79 4.11 11.39
C GLY A 251 20.31 3.84 12.80
N ASN A 252 19.51 3.18 13.66
CA ASN A 252 19.94 2.71 14.97
C ASN A 252 20.08 1.18 15.02
N ASP A 253 19.01 0.47 14.67
CA ASP A 253 18.95 -0.99 14.78
C ASP A 253 19.37 -1.71 13.48
N PHE A 254 19.16 -1.07 12.33
CA PHE A 254 19.59 -1.52 11.01
C PHE A 254 19.85 -0.31 10.11
N PRO A 255 20.75 -0.38 9.10
CA PRO A 255 21.10 0.79 8.30
C PRO A 255 19.96 1.22 7.34
N PRO A 256 19.93 2.50 6.92
CA PRO A 256 19.06 2.93 5.83
C PRO A 256 19.34 2.17 4.54
N GLY A 257 18.31 1.97 3.73
CA GLY A 257 18.43 1.31 2.44
C GLY A 257 17.13 0.69 1.95
N THR A 258 17.23 0.01 0.80
CA THR A 258 16.16 -0.80 0.25
C THR A 258 16.37 -2.27 0.61
N TYR A 259 15.31 -2.98 0.96
CA TYR A 259 15.37 -4.36 1.43
C TYR A 259 14.28 -5.23 0.83
N ASN A 260 14.66 -6.45 0.46
CA ASN A 260 13.71 -7.55 0.38
C ASN A 260 13.48 -8.08 1.79
N VAL A 261 12.23 -8.06 2.25
CA VAL A 261 11.83 -8.57 3.57
C VAL A 261 11.35 -10.01 3.40
N VAL A 262 11.95 -10.93 4.15
CA VAL A 262 11.63 -12.37 4.07
C VAL A 262 11.16 -12.86 5.42
N ALA A 263 9.98 -13.47 5.50
CA ALA A 263 9.51 -14.10 6.73
C ALA A 263 10.37 -15.32 7.07
N THR A 264 10.84 -15.41 8.32
CA THR A 264 11.70 -16.50 8.79
C THR A 264 11.04 -17.40 9.85
N GLY A 265 9.88 -17.00 10.41
CA GLY A 265 9.14 -17.85 11.33
C GLY A 265 7.86 -17.20 11.86
N GLY A 266 6.85 -18.03 12.18
CA GLY A 266 5.53 -17.55 12.62
C GLY A 266 4.71 -16.92 11.48
N ASN A 267 3.54 -16.39 11.83
CA ASN A 267 2.68 -15.57 10.96
C ASN A 267 2.27 -14.34 11.77
N GLY A 268 2.46 -13.15 11.21
CA GLY A 268 2.37 -11.93 11.98
C GLY A 268 2.33 -10.67 11.13
N ASN A 269 2.12 -9.51 11.77
CA ASN A 269 2.11 -8.23 11.08
C ASN A 269 3.52 -7.65 11.00
N VAL A 270 3.91 -7.19 9.82
CA VAL A 270 5.14 -6.44 9.58
C VAL A 270 4.75 -5.14 8.93
N ASN A 271 5.00 -4.02 9.61
CA ASN A 271 4.61 -2.71 9.12
C ASN A 271 5.64 -1.65 9.47
N SER A 272 5.68 -0.58 8.69
CA SER A 272 6.51 0.59 8.99
C SER A 272 5.72 1.89 8.95
N ASP A 273 6.23 2.91 9.64
CA ASP A 273 5.60 4.24 9.70
C ASP A 273 5.57 4.97 8.34
N ASN A 274 6.42 4.56 7.40
CA ASN A 274 6.45 5.03 6.03
C ASN A 274 5.68 4.13 5.04
N MET A 275 4.66 3.38 5.48
CA MET A 275 3.92 2.43 4.62
C MET A 275 3.33 3.02 3.33
N PHE A 276 3.11 4.34 3.27
CA PHE A 276 2.61 5.05 2.09
C PHE A 276 3.72 5.69 1.24
N SER A 277 4.97 5.55 1.65
CA SER A 277 6.14 6.15 1.01
C SER A 277 7.33 5.19 1.08
N GLY A 278 7.18 4.02 0.42
CA GLY A 278 8.22 3.01 0.25
C GLY A 278 8.28 1.92 1.33
N GLY A 279 7.56 2.09 2.45
CA GLY A 279 7.44 1.09 3.50
C GLY A 279 6.52 -0.08 3.14
N LEU A 280 6.05 -0.78 4.17
CA LEU A 280 5.15 -1.92 4.03
C LEU A 280 4.12 -1.99 5.16
N ASN A 281 3.03 -2.73 4.93
CA ASN A 281 2.08 -3.14 5.97
C ASN A 281 1.43 -4.46 5.56
N GLU A 282 2.02 -5.56 5.99
CA GLU A 282 1.71 -6.89 5.48
C GLU A 282 1.56 -7.92 6.59
N ILE A 283 0.66 -8.87 6.37
CA ILE A 283 0.67 -10.12 7.12
C ILE A 283 1.76 -11.00 6.50
N MET A 284 2.86 -11.20 7.22
CA MET A 284 3.98 -12.01 6.75
C MET A 284 4.09 -13.32 7.53
N GLY A 285 4.44 -14.40 6.83
CA GLY A 285 4.59 -15.71 7.44
C GLY A 285 5.23 -16.74 6.52
N THR A 286 5.64 -17.87 7.10
CA THR A 286 6.30 -18.96 6.34
C THR A 286 5.32 -20.03 5.85
N THR A 287 4.05 -19.94 6.24
CA THR A 287 3.03 -20.90 5.83
C THR A 287 2.19 -20.36 4.68
N ASN A 288 1.86 -21.22 3.72
CA ASN A 288 0.86 -20.88 2.71
C ASN A 288 -0.56 -21.06 3.29
N ASP A 289 -1.05 -20.01 3.96
CA ASP A 289 -2.39 -19.96 4.57
C ASP A 289 -3.42 -19.19 3.71
N GLY A 290 -3.01 -18.72 2.53
CA GLY A 290 -3.83 -17.91 1.62
C GLY A 290 -4.08 -16.49 2.11
N LEU A 291 -3.37 -16.04 3.15
CA LEU A 291 -3.48 -14.70 3.73
C LEU A 291 -2.13 -14.02 3.85
N SER A 292 -1.12 -14.76 4.30
CA SER A 292 0.22 -14.26 4.55
C SER A 292 1.13 -14.35 3.33
N ILE A 293 2.08 -13.42 3.24
CA ILE A 293 3.16 -13.44 2.26
C ILE A 293 4.47 -13.86 2.92
N ALA A 294 5.28 -14.63 2.19
CA ALA A 294 6.61 -15.00 2.65
C ALA A 294 7.67 -13.94 2.32
N HIS A 295 7.42 -13.12 1.30
CA HIS A 295 8.36 -12.14 0.75
C HIS A 295 7.66 -10.83 0.45
N TYR A 296 8.32 -9.72 0.76
CA TYR A 296 7.94 -8.38 0.31
C TYR A 296 9.18 -7.72 -0.30
N ASN A 297 9.11 -7.36 -1.58
CA ASN A 297 10.27 -6.87 -2.30
C ASN A 297 10.43 -5.35 -2.17
N ASN A 298 11.69 -4.90 -2.10
CA ASN A 298 12.06 -3.49 -2.20
C ASN A 298 11.37 -2.54 -1.19
N ALA A 299 11.21 -2.94 0.06
CA ALA A 299 10.83 -2.02 1.14
C ALA A 299 11.96 -1.01 1.38
N VAL A 300 11.66 0.27 1.35
CA VAL A 300 12.60 1.37 1.59
C VAL A 300 12.50 1.82 3.04
N PHE A 301 13.63 1.94 3.72
CA PHE A 301 13.71 2.52 5.05
C PHE A 301 14.75 3.63 5.08
N GLU A 302 14.31 4.83 5.40
CA GLU A 302 15.15 6.00 5.64
C GLU A 302 15.50 6.10 7.13
N ASN A 303 16.55 6.86 7.42
CA ASN A 303 16.98 7.10 8.79
C ASN A 303 15.84 7.66 9.65
N GLY A 304 15.55 7.00 10.78
CA GLY A 304 14.47 7.36 11.68
C GLY A 304 13.14 6.62 11.43
N ASN A 305 12.94 5.92 10.31
CA ASN A 305 11.75 5.10 10.12
C ASN A 305 11.67 3.97 11.16
N THR A 306 10.46 3.70 11.63
CA THR A 306 10.19 2.61 12.57
C THR A 306 9.62 1.41 11.83
N LEU A 307 10.29 0.26 11.92
CA LEU A 307 9.80 -1.06 11.50
C LEU A 307 9.24 -1.81 12.71
N SER A 308 7.97 -2.18 12.66
CA SER A 308 7.25 -2.91 13.71
C SER A 308 6.91 -4.33 13.24
N ILE A 309 7.39 -5.33 13.99
CA ILE A 309 7.20 -6.76 13.72
C ILE A 309 6.46 -7.39 14.89
N SER A 310 5.35 -8.08 14.63
CA SER A 310 4.54 -8.74 15.66
C SER A 310 4.07 -10.12 15.20
N GLY A 311 4.28 -11.16 16.01
CA GLY A 311 3.81 -12.53 15.73
C GLY A 311 4.63 -13.31 14.70
N THR A 312 5.66 -12.69 14.12
CA THR A 312 6.58 -13.30 13.15
C THR A 312 8.02 -12.88 13.42
N SER A 313 8.95 -13.41 12.63
CA SER A 313 10.33 -12.92 12.48
C SER A 313 10.63 -12.75 11.01
N VAL A 314 11.55 -11.84 10.68
CA VAL A 314 11.95 -11.55 9.31
C VAL A 314 13.45 -11.51 9.16
N GLN A 315 13.91 -11.63 7.93
CA GLN A 315 15.25 -11.27 7.49
C GLN A 315 15.12 -10.10 6.52
N LEU A 316 15.84 -9.02 6.79
CA LEU A 316 16.02 -7.91 5.86
C LEU A 316 17.22 -8.24 4.97
N ILE A 317 17.00 -8.37 3.67
CA ILE A 317 18.04 -8.62 2.68
C ILE A 317 18.27 -7.32 1.92
N PRO A 318 19.41 -6.64 2.12
CA PRO A 318 19.75 -5.41 1.41
C PRO A 318 19.68 -5.61 -0.11
N VAL A 319 19.13 -4.62 -0.80
CA VAL A 319 19.15 -4.50 -2.26
C VAL A 319 19.94 -3.24 -2.57
N GLY A 320 20.82 -3.28 -3.58
CA GLY A 320 21.63 -2.12 -3.91
C GLY A 320 20.78 -0.97 -4.44
N GLU A 321 21.39 0.21 -4.43
CA GLU A 321 20.87 1.39 -5.09
C GLU A 321 21.06 1.27 -6.61
#